data_AF-A0A0R3SJF2-F1
#
_entry.id   AF-A0A0R3SJF2-F1
#
_cell.length_a   1.000
_cell.length_b   1.000
_cell.length_c   1.000
_cell.angle_alpha   90.00
_cell.angle_beta   90.00
_cell.angle_gamma   90.00
#
_symmetry.space_group_name_H-M   'P 1'
#
loop_
_entity.id
_entity.type
_entity.pdbx_description
1 polymer ?
#
loop_
_entity_poly.entity_id
_entity_poly.type
_entity_poly.pdbx_seq_one_letter_code
_entity_poly.pdbx_strand_id
1 'polypeptide(L)'
;MSNGTPRNGESDQPPTEHIFDDQAVSQSLQVPDHIPSPEELVEKGQYLVDCPSWLAFIGENKRLQYSNHFISRNDKIWELISTEIRYVDLLVVIRDVFMKAFPPRKEDSLNLCDNLFPHLDDVLECHNRLLYFMLEAHNATPDHITKNLGQCFITTLGGLYGVAFLKALLIT
;
A
#
# COMPACT_ATOMS: atom_id res chain seq x y z
N MET A 1 -10.68 -54.53 -30.96
CA MET A 1 -9.81 -53.34 -31.10
C MET A 1 -10.38 -52.28 -30.19
N SER A 2 -9.75 -52.03 -29.04
CA SER A 2 -10.23 -51.08 -28.03
C SER A 2 -9.49 -49.76 -28.26
N ASN A 3 -10.21 -48.68 -28.57
CA ASN A 3 -9.66 -47.33 -28.63
C ASN A 3 -9.77 -46.70 -27.24
N GLY A 4 -8.64 -46.64 -26.53
CA GLY A 4 -8.50 -45.86 -25.31
C GLY A 4 -8.21 -44.39 -25.63
N THR A 5 -9.07 -43.51 -25.17
CA THR A 5 -8.84 -42.05 -25.14
C THR A 5 -7.78 -41.74 -24.07
N PRO A 6 -6.78 -40.86 -24.31
CA PRO A 6 -5.87 -40.45 -23.26
C PRO A 6 -6.58 -39.47 -22.33
N ARG A 7 -6.55 -39.79 -21.03
CA ARG A 7 -7.04 -38.97 -19.94
C ARG A 7 -6.02 -37.85 -19.71
N ASN A 8 -6.40 -36.60 -19.98
CA ASN A 8 -5.59 -35.43 -19.62
C ASN A 8 -5.32 -35.47 -18.11
N GLY A 9 -4.05 -35.42 -17.73
CA GLY A 9 -3.63 -35.32 -16.34
C GLY A 9 -3.96 -33.93 -15.81
N GLU A 10 -5.01 -33.85 -14.99
CA GLU A 10 -5.10 -32.81 -13.97
C GLU A 10 -3.91 -33.00 -13.03
N SER A 11 -3.09 -31.95 -12.92
CA SER A 11 -2.01 -31.90 -11.93
C SER A 11 -2.64 -31.81 -10.55
N ASP A 12 -2.79 -32.95 -9.87
CA ASP A 12 -3.25 -33.12 -8.48
C ASP A 12 -2.24 -32.53 -7.46
N GLN A 13 -1.84 -31.28 -7.62
CA GLN A 13 -1.13 -30.56 -6.56
C GLN A 13 -2.14 -29.88 -5.64
N PRO A 14 -2.07 -30.11 -4.32
CA PRO A 14 -2.95 -29.43 -3.37
C PRO A 14 -2.75 -27.91 -3.46
N PRO A 15 -3.81 -27.11 -3.20
CA PRO A 15 -3.70 -25.66 -3.20
C PRO A 15 -2.55 -25.20 -2.32
N THR A 16 -1.75 -24.26 -2.82
CA THR A 16 -0.58 -23.75 -2.10
C THR A 16 -1.02 -23.08 -0.81
N GLU A 17 -0.68 -23.69 0.32
CA GLU A 17 -0.65 -23.04 1.62
C GLU A 17 0.79 -22.62 1.88
N HIS A 18 1.11 -21.34 1.66
CA HIS A 18 2.36 -20.81 2.19
C HIS A 18 2.24 -20.74 3.72
N ILE A 19 2.72 -21.78 4.40
CA ILE A 19 3.07 -21.71 5.82
C ILE A 19 4.12 -20.61 5.92
N PHE A 20 3.77 -19.51 6.59
CA PHE A 20 4.71 -18.44 6.86
C PHE A 20 5.77 -19.01 7.80
N ASP A 21 6.97 -19.26 7.28
CA ASP A 21 8.13 -19.45 8.14
C ASP A 21 8.29 -18.16 8.96
N ASP A 22 7.97 -18.25 10.25
CA ASP A 22 8.18 -17.21 11.28
C ASP A 22 9.68 -16.85 11.44
N GLN A 23 10.57 -17.50 10.68
CA GLN A 23 11.98 -17.18 10.53
C GLN A 23 12.28 -16.12 9.47
N ALA A 24 11.30 -15.32 9.05
CA ALA A 24 11.57 -14.08 8.32
C ALA A 24 12.37 -13.14 9.23
N VAL A 25 13.70 -13.29 9.16
CA VAL A 25 14.74 -12.40 9.66
C VAL A 25 14.19 -10.98 9.60
N SER A 26 14.18 -10.29 10.75
CA SER A 26 13.93 -8.86 10.85
C SER A 26 14.95 -8.10 9.98
N GLN A 27 14.77 -8.14 8.67
CA GLN A 27 15.43 -7.24 7.76
C GLN A 27 14.71 -5.92 7.98
N SER A 28 15.31 -5.09 8.85
CA SER A 28 14.92 -3.70 8.96
C SER A 28 14.92 -3.11 7.55
N LEU A 29 13.75 -2.76 7.03
CA LEU A 29 13.64 -1.93 5.83
C LEU A 29 14.49 -0.69 6.10
N GLN A 30 15.60 -0.53 5.38
CA GLN A 30 16.42 0.66 5.49
C GLN A 30 15.61 1.82 4.93
N VAL A 31 15.52 2.91 5.70
CA VAL A 31 14.90 4.14 5.21
C VAL A 31 15.83 4.68 4.12
N PRO A 32 15.37 4.84 2.87
CA PRO A 32 16.21 5.35 1.81
C PRO A 32 16.59 6.81 2.08
N ASP A 33 17.74 7.23 1.54
CA ASP A 33 18.16 8.63 1.57
C ASP A 33 17.19 9.55 0.82
N HIS A 34 16.46 9.01 -0.16
CA HIS A 34 15.45 9.72 -0.93
C HIS A 34 14.20 8.86 -1.13
N ILE A 35 13.06 9.37 -0.67
CA ILE A 35 11.74 8.80 -0.93
C ILE A 35 11.14 9.60 -2.09
N PRO A 36 10.58 8.93 -3.12
CA PRO A 36 9.92 9.62 -4.23
C PRO A 36 8.81 10.55 -3.75
N SER A 37 8.47 11.52 -4.59
CA SER A 37 7.37 12.44 -4.32
C SER A 37 6.02 11.69 -4.24
N PRO A 38 5.03 12.24 -3.52
CA PRO A 38 3.69 11.67 -3.46
C PRO A 38 3.08 11.38 -4.83
N GLU A 39 3.29 12.28 -5.79
CA GLU A 39 2.76 12.16 -7.16
C GLU A 39 3.38 10.97 -7.89
N GLU A 40 4.71 10.80 -7.78
CA GLU A 40 5.41 9.67 -8.38
C GLU A 40 4.98 8.33 -7.78
N LEU A 41 4.73 8.27 -6.46
CA LEU A 41 4.25 7.04 -5.81
C LEU A 41 2.80 6.71 -6.19
N VAL A 42 1.93 7.72 -6.29
CA VAL A 42 0.55 7.55 -6.76
C VAL A 42 0.55 7.01 -8.18
N GLU A 43 1.33 7.61 -9.08
CA GLU A 43 1.47 7.14 -10.46
C GLU A 43 2.01 5.70 -10.52
N LYS A 44 3.08 5.40 -9.78
CA LYS A 44 3.66 4.05 -9.69
C LYS A 44 2.65 3.02 -9.19
N GLY A 45 1.79 3.41 -8.26
CA GLY A 45 0.77 2.55 -7.64
C GLY A 45 -0.54 2.42 -8.42
N GLN A 46 -0.77 3.21 -9.47
CA GLN A 46 -2.09 3.36 -10.09
C GLN A 46 -2.75 2.04 -10.52
N TYR A 47 -1.96 1.05 -10.95
CA TYR A 47 -2.49 -0.28 -11.31
C TYR A 47 -3.23 -1.01 -10.17
N LEU A 48 -2.89 -0.71 -8.91
CA LEU A 48 -3.58 -1.24 -7.71
C LEU A 48 -4.97 -0.64 -7.53
N VAL A 49 -5.18 0.56 -8.04
CA VAL A 49 -6.48 1.26 -8.03
C VAL A 49 -7.33 0.79 -9.22
N ASP A 50 -6.72 0.60 -10.38
CA ASP A 50 -7.40 0.23 -11.62
C ASP A 50 -7.83 -1.26 -11.63
N CYS A 51 -7.15 -2.11 -10.86
CA CYS A 51 -7.48 -3.52 -10.74
C CYS A 51 -8.26 -3.80 -9.43
N PRO A 52 -9.37 -4.55 -9.48
CA PRO A 52 -10.27 -4.67 -8.33
C PRO A 52 -9.73 -5.55 -7.19
N SER A 53 -8.77 -6.45 -7.47
CA SER A 53 -8.22 -7.35 -6.44
C SER A 53 -6.90 -7.98 -6.88
N TRP A 54 -6.20 -8.63 -5.94
CA TRP A 54 -4.98 -9.37 -6.23
C TRP A 54 -5.24 -10.54 -7.17
N LEU A 55 -6.31 -11.33 -6.92
CA LEU A 55 -6.66 -12.44 -7.80
C LEU A 55 -6.97 -11.98 -9.24
N ALA A 56 -7.69 -10.86 -9.38
CA ALA A 56 -7.99 -10.29 -10.69
C ALA A 56 -6.70 -9.88 -11.43
N PHE A 57 -5.72 -9.36 -10.71
CA PHE A 57 -4.42 -8.97 -11.26
C PHE A 57 -3.59 -10.18 -11.72
N ILE A 58 -3.45 -11.21 -10.87
CA ILE A 58 -2.63 -12.39 -11.21
C ILE A 58 -3.30 -13.34 -12.22
N GLY A 59 -4.60 -13.16 -12.45
CA GLY A 59 -5.44 -13.92 -13.38
C GLY A 59 -6.28 -15.00 -12.69
N GLU A 60 -7.59 -15.02 -13.00
CA GLU A 60 -8.57 -15.98 -12.44
C GLU A 60 -8.18 -17.45 -12.71
N ASN A 61 -7.42 -17.70 -13.78
CA ASN A 61 -6.87 -19.02 -14.11
C ASN A 61 -5.93 -19.58 -13.02
N LYS A 62 -5.39 -18.72 -12.14
CA LYS A 62 -4.55 -19.13 -11.02
C LYS A 62 -5.34 -19.40 -9.73
N ARG A 63 -6.67 -19.21 -9.73
CA ARG A 63 -7.51 -19.40 -8.53
C ARG A 63 -7.35 -20.77 -7.88
N LEU A 64 -7.28 -21.84 -8.69
CA LEU A 64 -7.13 -23.21 -8.18
C LEU A 64 -5.76 -23.49 -7.55
N GLN A 65 -4.77 -22.62 -7.77
CA GLN A 65 -3.41 -22.78 -7.23
C GLN A 65 -3.30 -22.33 -5.75
N TYR A 66 -4.29 -21.59 -5.24
CA TYR A 66 -4.24 -20.96 -3.92
C TYR A 66 -5.48 -21.30 -3.09
N SER A 67 -5.32 -21.37 -1.77
CA SER A 67 -6.46 -21.52 -0.87
C SER A 67 -7.29 -20.23 -0.82
N ASN A 68 -8.60 -20.35 -0.53
CA ASN A 68 -9.48 -19.18 -0.37
C ASN A 68 -8.99 -18.23 0.73
N HIS A 69 -8.41 -18.77 1.79
CA HIS A 69 -7.82 -17.96 2.87
C HIS A 69 -6.63 -17.13 2.35
N PHE A 70 -5.76 -17.75 1.56
CA PHE A 70 -4.60 -17.08 0.96
C PHE A 70 -5.03 -15.97 0.00
N ILE A 71 -5.99 -16.25 -0.88
CA ILE A 71 -6.58 -15.26 -1.79
C ILE A 71 -7.16 -14.08 -0.98
N SER A 72 -8.02 -14.37 0.01
CA SER A 72 -8.67 -13.33 0.81
C SER A 72 -7.66 -12.45 1.56
N ARG A 73 -6.57 -13.02 2.07
CA ARG A 73 -5.48 -12.25 2.69
C ARG A 73 -4.85 -11.28 1.69
N ASN A 74 -4.47 -11.77 0.51
CA ASN A 74 -3.80 -10.92 -0.48
C ASN A 74 -4.73 -9.87 -1.07
N ASP A 75 -6.02 -10.18 -1.26
CA ASP A 75 -7.03 -9.20 -1.67
C ASP A 75 -7.20 -8.08 -0.62
N LYS A 76 -7.14 -8.40 0.68
CA LYS A 76 -7.17 -7.37 1.74
C LYS A 76 -5.91 -6.49 1.75
N ILE A 77 -4.75 -7.09 1.49
CA ILE A 77 -3.50 -6.32 1.35
C ILE A 77 -3.59 -5.41 0.13
N TRP A 78 -4.09 -5.92 -0.99
CA TRP A 78 -4.35 -5.14 -2.20
C TRP A 78 -5.27 -3.96 -1.92
N GLU A 79 -6.40 -4.21 -1.26
CA GLU A 79 -7.36 -3.18 -0.87
C GLU A 79 -6.68 -2.10 -0.02
N LEU A 80 -5.92 -2.49 1.00
CA LEU A 80 -5.21 -1.57 1.89
C LEU A 80 -4.22 -0.66 1.14
N ILE A 81 -3.39 -1.21 0.25
CA ILE A 81 -2.43 -0.41 -0.52
C ILE A 81 -3.19 0.50 -1.49
N SER A 82 -4.24 0.00 -2.16
CA SER A 82 -5.07 0.79 -3.07
C SER A 82 -5.77 1.95 -2.35
N THR A 83 -6.22 1.75 -1.10
CA THR A 83 -6.82 2.82 -0.30
C THR A 83 -5.80 3.86 0.10
N GLU A 84 -4.57 3.45 0.42
CA GLU A 84 -3.50 4.39 0.77
C GLU A 84 -3.12 5.27 -0.43
N ILE A 85 -3.03 4.69 -1.63
CA ILE A 85 -2.76 5.45 -2.87
C ILE A 85 -3.82 6.56 -3.05
N ARG A 86 -5.10 6.20 -2.95
CA ARG A 86 -6.20 7.16 -3.06
C ARG A 86 -6.17 8.23 -1.97
N TYR A 87 -5.73 7.86 -0.76
CA TYR A 87 -5.65 8.80 0.35
C TYR A 87 -4.48 9.78 0.17
N VAL A 88 -3.31 9.32 -0.24
CA VAL A 88 -2.16 10.18 -0.59
C VAL A 88 -2.53 11.15 -1.72
N ASP A 89 -3.19 10.65 -2.77
CA ASP A 89 -3.67 11.50 -3.88
C ASP A 89 -4.64 12.59 -3.40
N LEU A 90 -5.57 12.24 -2.50
CA LEU A 90 -6.46 13.22 -1.88
C LEU A 90 -5.69 14.29 -1.09
N LEU A 91 -4.69 13.90 -0.30
CA LEU A 91 -3.86 14.86 0.46
C LEU A 91 -3.08 15.79 -0.48
N VAL A 92 -2.58 15.29 -1.61
CA VAL A 92 -1.95 16.10 -2.67
C VAL A 92 -2.93 17.12 -3.23
N VAL A 93 -4.16 16.71 -3.53
CA VAL A 93 -5.23 17.63 -3.98
C VAL A 93 -5.52 18.70 -2.93
N ILE A 94 -5.63 18.35 -1.65
CA ILE A 94 -5.83 19.32 -0.56
C ILE A 94 -4.67 20.33 -0.53
N ARG A 95 -3.43 19.84 -0.57
CA ARG A 95 -2.22 20.68 -0.56
C ARG A 95 -2.19 21.64 -1.75
N ASP A 96 -2.44 21.15 -2.96
CA ASP A 96 -2.22 21.95 -4.18
C ASP A 96 -3.40 22.85 -4.53
N VAL A 97 -4.63 22.33 -4.41
CA VAL A 97 -5.83 23.06 -4.81
C VAL A 97 -6.36 23.96 -3.70
N PHE A 98 -6.20 23.58 -2.42
CA PHE A 98 -6.74 24.37 -1.32
C PHE A 98 -5.66 25.19 -0.60
N MET A 99 -4.49 24.63 -0.31
CA MET A 99 -3.47 25.36 0.47
C MET A 99 -2.60 26.26 -0.41
N LYS A 100 -2.08 25.75 -1.53
CA LYS A 100 -1.21 26.55 -2.42
C LYS A 100 -1.98 27.55 -3.27
N ALA A 101 -3.19 27.22 -3.72
CA ALA A 101 -3.99 28.13 -4.54
C ALA A 101 -4.63 29.29 -3.75
N PHE A 102 -4.80 29.13 -2.44
CA PHE A 102 -5.38 30.15 -1.55
C PHE A 102 -4.40 30.51 -0.41
N PRO A 103 -3.26 31.16 -0.73
CA PRO A 103 -2.31 31.54 0.31
C PRO A 103 -2.96 32.55 1.29
N PRO A 104 -2.59 32.50 2.59
CA PRO A 104 -3.17 33.38 3.59
C PRO A 104 -2.97 34.85 3.20
N ARG A 105 -4.06 35.63 3.15
CA ARG A 105 -3.98 37.06 2.84
C ARG A 105 -3.56 37.80 4.11
N LYS A 106 -2.84 38.92 3.96
CA LYS A 106 -2.41 39.77 5.09
C LYS A 106 -3.56 40.26 5.97
N GLU A 107 -4.78 40.30 5.43
CA GLU A 107 -6.00 40.75 6.11
C GLU A 107 -6.74 39.60 6.83
N ASP A 108 -6.37 38.35 6.57
CA ASP A 108 -6.99 37.19 7.20
C ASP A 108 -6.43 37.07 8.62
N SER A 109 -7.23 37.46 9.62
CA SER A 109 -6.88 37.33 11.05
C SER A 109 -6.73 35.87 11.50
N LEU A 110 -7.18 34.93 10.68
CA LEU A 110 -7.06 33.49 10.84
C LEU A 110 -6.16 32.97 9.73
N ASN A 111 -5.00 32.41 10.08
CA ASN A 111 -4.24 31.62 9.13
C ASN A 111 -5.08 30.37 8.79
N LEU A 112 -5.89 30.47 7.75
CA LEU A 112 -6.90 29.47 7.43
C LEU A 112 -6.25 28.13 7.08
N CYS A 113 -5.05 28.16 6.49
CA CYS A 113 -4.27 26.96 6.18
C CYS A 113 -3.86 26.21 7.46
N ASP A 114 -3.34 26.92 8.47
CA ASP A 114 -2.93 26.32 9.75
C ASP A 114 -4.12 25.85 10.60
N ASN A 115 -5.34 26.37 10.35
CA ASN A 115 -6.54 26.02 11.11
C ASN A 115 -7.41 24.94 10.43
N LEU A 116 -7.49 24.91 9.09
CA LEU A 116 -8.31 23.93 8.37
C LEU A 116 -7.63 22.57 8.26
N PHE A 117 -6.33 22.56 7.97
CA PHE A 117 -5.54 21.35 7.78
C PHE A 117 -4.22 21.49 8.54
N PRO A 118 -4.28 21.54 9.89
CA PRO A 118 -3.08 21.62 10.69
C PRO A 118 -2.15 20.45 10.36
N HIS A 119 -0.86 20.73 10.20
CA HIS A 119 0.16 19.70 9.98
C HIS A 119 -0.04 18.87 8.69
N LEU A 120 -0.72 19.39 7.66
CA LEU A 120 -0.94 18.66 6.41
C LEU A 120 0.35 18.09 5.80
N ASP A 121 1.44 18.87 5.79
CA ASP A 121 2.72 18.42 5.26
C ASP A 121 3.30 17.25 6.07
N ASP A 122 3.14 17.25 7.40
CA ASP A 122 3.59 16.16 8.27
C ASP A 122 2.75 14.89 8.04
N VAL A 123 1.43 15.05 7.89
CA VAL A 123 0.50 13.95 7.55
C VAL A 123 0.88 13.35 6.20
N LEU A 124 1.01 14.20 5.17
CA LEU A 124 1.35 13.77 3.83
C LEU A 124 2.70 13.06 3.79
N GLU A 125 3.72 13.56 4.48
CA GLU A 125 5.03 12.91 4.57
C GLU A 125 4.93 11.52 5.23
N CYS A 126 4.14 11.38 6.31
CA CYS A 126 3.97 10.09 6.98
C CYS A 126 3.28 9.06 6.06
N HIS A 127 2.21 9.47 5.38
CA HIS A 127 1.48 8.60 4.45
C HIS A 127 2.30 8.29 3.18
N ASN A 128 3.08 9.25 2.68
CA ASN A 128 4.01 9.04 1.57
C ASN A 128 5.06 7.97 1.91
N ARG A 129 5.63 8.03 3.12
CA ARG A 129 6.54 7.00 3.65
C ARG A 129 5.90 5.63 3.76
N LEU A 130 4.70 5.57 4.34
CA LEU A 130 3.97 4.31 4.48
C LEU A 130 3.71 3.68 3.12
N LEU A 131 3.19 4.49 2.17
CA LEU A 131 2.92 4.06 0.81
C LEU A 131 4.18 3.55 0.11
N TYR A 132 5.31 4.25 0.25
CA TYR A 132 6.59 3.81 -0.30
C TYR A 132 6.95 2.39 0.16
N PHE A 133 6.96 2.13 1.47
CA PHE A 133 7.33 0.82 1.98
C PHE A 133 6.33 -0.27 1.59
N MET A 134 5.04 0.05 1.53
CA MET A 134 4.02 -0.89 1.05
C MET A 134 4.22 -1.25 -0.42
N LEU A 135 4.50 -0.27 -1.27
CA LEU A 135 4.76 -0.50 -2.70
C LEU A 135 6.06 -1.30 -2.90
N GLU A 136 7.12 -1.02 -2.15
CA GLU A 136 8.36 -1.82 -2.23
C GLU A 136 8.13 -3.26 -1.78
N ALA A 137 7.45 -3.47 -0.65
CA ALA A 137 7.15 -4.80 -0.15
C ALA A 137 6.20 -5.59 -1.06
N HIS A 138 5.27 -4.90 -1.73
CA HIS A 138 4.34 -5.49 -2.68
C HIS A 138 4.97 -5.78 -4.04
N ASN A 139 5.92 -4.95 -4.50
CA ASN A 139 6.62 -5.15 -5.77
C ASN A 139 7.90 -6.01 -5.66
N ALA A 140 8.24 -6.47 -4.45
CA ALA A 140 9.42 -7.29 -4.21
C ALA A 140 9.37 -8.67 -4.91
N THR A 141 8.18 -9.15 -5.27
CA THR A 141 8.00 -10.42 -5.97
C THR A 141 7.12 -10.26 -7.21
N PRO A 142 7.36 -11.04 -8.29
CA PRO A 142 6.58 -10.92 -9.54
C PRO A 142 5.09 -11.27 -9.41
N ASP A 143 4.73 -12.02 -8.37
CA ASP A 143 3.35 -12.39 -8.04
C ASP A 143 2.70 -11.43 -7.03
N HIS A 144 3.44 -10.39 -6.61
CA HIS A 144 2.99 -9.36 -5.69
C HIS A 144 2.49 -9.86 -4.34
N ILE A 145 3.08 -10.95 -3.85
CA ILE A 145 2.75 -11.56 -2.56
C ILE A 145 3.57 -10.87 -1.46
N THR A 146 2.91 -9.96 -0.73
CA THR A 146 3.53 -9.29 0.41
C THR A 146 3.65 -10.25 1.59
N LYS A 147 4.88 -10.54 2.04
CA LYS A 147 5.13 -11.47 3.16
C LYS A 147 4.88 -10.83 4.51
N ASN A 148 5.49 -9.68 4.77
CA ASN A 148 5.41 -9.00 6.07
C ASN A 148 5.03 -7.52 5.89
N LEU A 149 3.73 -7.26 5.80
CA LEU A 149 3.22 -5.89 5.72
C LEU A 149 3.39 -5.15 7.07
N GLY A 150 3.34 -5.87 8.20
CA GLY A 150 3.53 -5.31 9.54
C GLY A 150 4.86 -4.55 9.68
N GLN A 151 5.91 -5.02 9.03
CA GLN A 151 7.21 -4.34 9.03
C GLN A 151 7.15 -2.95 8.38
N CYS A 152 6.27 -2.72 7.39
CA CYS A 152 6.10 -1.40 6.78
C CYS A 152 5.57 -0.38 7.81
N PHE A 153 4.62 -0.80 8.64
CA PHE A 153 4.09 0.01 9.74
C PHE A 153 5.13 0.23 10.82
N ILE A 154 5.89 -0.79 11.22
CA ILE A 154 6.95 -0.64 12.23
C ILE A 154 8.05 0.30 11.73
N THR A 155 8.46 0.18 10.47
CA THR A 155 9.49 1.06 9.90
C THR A 155 8.99 2.51 9.80
N THR A 156 7.72 2.72 9.47
CA THR A 156 7.14 4.06 9.37
C THR A 156 6.83 4.68 10.74
N LEU A 157 6.29 3.89 11.68
CA LEU A 157 5.75 4.34 12.97
C LEU A 157 6.70 4.10 14.15
N GLY A 158 7.72 3.26 14.02
CA GLY A 158 8.63 2.85 15.10
C GLY A 158 9.71 3.86 15.48
N GLY A 159 9.60 5.12 15.02
CA GLY A 159 10.60 6.18 15.25
C GLY A 159 9.97 7.57 15.48
N LEU A 160 10.73 8.64 15.19
CA LEU A 160 10.27 10.03 15.32
C LEU A 160 8.95 10.31 14.57
N TYR A 161 8.74 9.61 13.45
CA TYR A 161 7.54 9.71 12.62
C TYR A 161 6.29 9.10 13.26
N GLY A 162 6.40 8.11 14.15
CA GLY A 162 5.24 7.61 14.91
C GLY A 162 4.69 8.66 15.88
N VAL A 163 5.59 9.46 16.47
CA VAL A 163 5.19 10.58 17.34
C VAL A 163 4.59 11.72 16.52
N ALA A 164 5.12 12.00 15.32
CA ALA A 164 4.54 12.98 14.40
C ALA A 164 3.16 12.51 13.88
N PHE A 165 3.03 11.25 13.48
CA PHE A 165 1.78 10.64 13.04
C PHE A 165 0.71 10.66 14.14
N LEU A 166 1.06 10.26 15.36
CA LEU A 166 0.14 10.34 16.51
C LEU A 166 -0.23 11.79 16.86
N LYS A 167 0.72 12.73 16.79
CA LYS A 167 0.43 14.16 17.00
C LYS A 167 -0.49 14.73 15.93
N ALA A 168 -0.31 14.32 14.67
CA ALA A 168 -1.14 14.77 13.57
C ALA A 168 -2.57 14.18 13.64
N LEU A 169 -2.73 12.92 14.08
CA LEU A 169 -4.05 12.31 14.30
C LEU A 169 -4.76 12.77 15.59
N LEU A 170 -4.04 13.23 16.61
CA LEU A 170 -4.62 13.61 17.90
C LEU A 170 -5.06 15.08 17.98
N ILE A 171 -4.88 15.86 16.91
CA ILE A 171 -5.27 17.28 16.84
C ILE A 171 -6.41 17.55 15.83
N THR A 172 -6.82 16.54 15.05
CA THR A 172 -8.12 16.54 14.32
C THR A 172 -9.25 16.08 15.22
#